data_AF-B2D282-F1
#
_entry.id   AF-B2D282-F1
#
_cell.length_a   1.000
_cell.length_b   1.000
_cell.length_c   1.000
_cell.angle_alpha   90.00
_cell.angle_beta   90.00
_cell.angle_gamma   90.00
#
_symmetry.space_group_name_H-M   'P 1'
#
loop_
_entity.id
_entity.type
_entity.pdbx_description
1 polymer ?
#
loop_
_entity_poly.entity_id
_entity_poly.type
_entity_poly.pdbx_seq_one_letter_code
_entity_poly.pdbx_strand_id
1 'polypeptide(L)'
;MKILLCLAVLVAVVYAEIPGMKKACPDKKQPEGDPGCLYYCDDSDVSYGIYHDMTPCDYTGTRDGKCLDGLCHPGPQSKAPVGEP
;
A
#
# COMPACT_ATOMS: atom_id res chain seq x y z
N MET A 1 38.93 -7.53 6.13
CA MET A 1 37.82 -7.25 7.07
C MET A 1 37.14 -5.91 6.76
N LYS A 2 36.72 -5.69 5.50
CA LYS A 2 36.07 -4.44 5.03
C LYS A 2 34.75 -4.69 4.27
N ILE A 3 34.42 -5.96 4.02
CA ILE A 3 33.23 -6.36 3.25
C ILE A 3 31.99 -6.49 4.16
N LEU A 4 32.18 -6.71 5.47
CA LEU A 4 31.07 -6.85 6.43
C LEU A 4 30.31 -5.54 6.69
N LEU A 5 30.89 -4.37 6.42
CA LEU A 5 30.24 -3.08 6.65
C LEU A 5 29.23 -2.70 5.56
N CYS A 6 29.31 -3.30 4.37
CA CYS A 6 28.38 -2.97 3.28
C CYS A 6 27.02 -3.66 3.40
N LEU A 7 26.94 -4.79 4.11
CA LEU A 7 25.69 -5.56 4.26
C LEU A 7 24.71 -4.93 5.24
N ALA A 8 25.18 -4.15 6.23
CA ALA A 8 24.30 -3.49 7.20
C ALA A 8 23.52 -2.30 6.61
N VAL A 9 24.02 -1.69 5.53
CA VAL A 9 23.40 -0.49 4.92
C VAL A 9 22.28 -0.87 3.94
N LEU A 10 22.23 -2.12 3.47
CA LEU A 10 21.23 -2.58 2.49
C LEU A 10 19.92 -3.07 3.11
N VAL A 11 19.81 -3.19 4.44
CA VAL A 11 18.59 -3.71 5.10
C VAL A 11 17.61 -2.60 5.49
N ALA A 12 18.01 -1.32 5.38
CA ALA A 12 17.12 -0.18 5.64
C ALA A 12 16.29 0.23 4.41
N VAL A 13 15.98 -0.72 3.52
CA VAL A 13 15.10 -0.50 2.36
C VAL A 13 13.66 -0.43 2.88
N VAL A 14 13.26 0.80 3.20
CA VAL A 14 11.92 1.40 3.04
C VAL A 14 10.73 0.56 3.53
N TYR A 15 10.47 0.59 4.84
CA TYR A 15 9.08 0.53 5.30
C TYR A 15 8.55 1.96 5.30
N ALA A 16 7.69 2.29 4.34
CA ALA A 16 6.97 3.56 4.32
C ALA A 16 5.94 3.53 5.46
N GLU A 17 6.37 3.86 6.68
CA GLU A 17 5.47 3.98 7.81
C GLU A 17 4.74 5.34 7.76
N ILE A 18 3.43 5.30 7.98
CA ILE A 18 2.59 6.50 8.07
C ILE A 18 2.87 7.20 9.41
N PRO A 19 3.32 8.46 9.43
CA PRO A 19 3.61 9.16 10.69
C PRO A 19 2.42 9.16 11.64
N GLY A 20 2.65 8.78 12.91
CA GLY A 20 1.60 8.71 13.93
C GLY A 20 0.73 7.45 13.86
N MET A 21 1.00 6.52 12.94
CA MET A 21 0.26 5.27 12.80
C MET A 21 1.18 4.05 12.83
N LYS A 22 0.65 2.94 13.33
CA LYS A 22 1.39 1.66 13.39
C LYS A 22 0.78 0.63 12.44
N LYS A 23 1.62 -0.02 11.61
CA LYS A 23 1.18 -1.18 10.82
C LYS A 23 1.05 -2.39 11.75
N ALA A 24 -0.16 -2.66 12.22
CA ALA A 24 -0.40 -3.67 13.25
C ALA A 24 -1.70 -4.44 13.07
N CYS A 25 -2.52 -4.10 12.08
CA CYS A 25 -3.74 -4.86 11.85
C CYS A 25 -3.43 -6.28 11.36
N PRO A 26 -4.21 -7.28 11.77
CA PRO A 26 -4.13 -8.61 11.18
C PRO A 26 -4.52 -8.54 9.71
N ASP A 27 -3.88 -9.38 8.89
CA ASP A 27 -4.22 -9.52 7.48
C ASP A 27 -5.72 -9.88 7.32
N LYS A 28 -6.40 -9.17 6.42
CA LYS A 28 -7.80 -9.43 6.09
C LYS A 28 -8.06 -9.33 4.60
N LYS A 29 -9.10 -10.03 4.15
CA LYS A 29 -9.59 -9.94 2.78
C LYS A 29 -10.23 -8.56 2.54
N GLN A 30 -9.95 -7.96 1.39
CA GLN A 30 -10.63 -6.74 0.97
C GLN A 30 -12.14 -7.00 0.85
N PRO A 31 -12.99 -6.20 1.51
CA PRO A 31 -14.44 -6.23 1.32
C PRO A 31 -14.81 -5.97 -0.14
N GLU A 32 -15.93 -6.54 -0.57
CA GLU A 32 -16.44 -6.28 -1.92
C GLU A 32 -16.75 -4.78 -2.09
N GLY A 33 -16.16 -4.17 -3.12
CA GLY A 33 -16.38 -2.75 -3.43
C GLY A 33 -15.47 -1.76 -2.69
N ASP A 34 -14.63 -2.19 -1.74
CA ASP A 34 -13.65 -1.29 -1.11
C ASP A 34 -12.68 -0.76 -2.19
N PRO A 35 -12.53 0.58 -2.35
CA PRO A 35 -11.71 1.17 -3.40
C PRO A 35 -10.20 1.21 -3.05
N GLY A 36 -9.85 1.04 -1.77
CA GLY A 36 -8.52 1.35 -1.25
C GLY A 36 -7.59 0.15 -1.11
N CYS A 37 -6.33 0.44 -0.74
CA CYS A 37 -5.30 -0.55 -0.45
C CYS A 37 -4.88 -0.59 1.03
N LEU A 38 -5.44 0.31 1.84
CA LEU A 38 -5.19 0.46 3.27
C LEU A 38 -6.51 0.40 4.02
N TYR A 39 -6.48 -0.16 5.22
CA TYR A 39 -7.62 -0.17 6.14
C TYR A 39 -7.18 0.11 7.56
N TYR A 40 -8.09 0.64 8.36
CA TYR A 40 -7.95 0.78 9.81
C TYR A 40 -8.33 -0.52 10.52
N CYS A 41 -7.76 -0.74 11.70
CA CYS A 41 -8.17 -1.85 12.55
C CYS A 41 -9.56 -1.55 13.14
N ASP A 42 -10.37 -2.59 13.32
CA ASP A 42 -11.74 -2.41 13.83
C ASP A 42 -11.76 -1.89 15.30
N ASP A 43 -10.65 -2.04 16.02
CA ASP A 43 -10.48 -1.66 17.43
C ASP A 43 -9.54 -0.46 17.65
N SER A 44 -9.01 0.14 16.58
CA SER A 44 -7.99 1.20 16.69
C SER A 44 -7.89 2.07 15.44
N ASP A 45 -8.03 3.38 15.64
CA ASP A 45 -7.81 4.39 14.60
C ASP A 45 -6.32 4.76 14.41
N VAL A 46 -5.45 4.32 15.33
CA VAL A 46 -4.00 4.57 15.27
C VAL A 46 -3.21 3.41 14.66
N SER A 47 -3.92 2.35 14.28
CA SER A 47 -3.36 1.16 13.67
C SER A 47 -3.92 0.97 12.27
N TYR A 48 -3.07 0.54 11.33
CA TYR A 48 -3.48 0.23 9.97
C TYR A 48 -2.97 -1.13 9.51
N GLY A 49 -3.60 -1.64 8.47
CA GLY A 49 -3.17 -2.76 7.67
C GLY A 49 -3.25 -2.39 6.19
N ILE A 50 -2.67 -3.25 5.35
CA ILE A 50 -2.75 -3.11 3.90
C ILE A 50 -3.39 -4.36 3.33
N TYR A 51 -4.19 -4.22 2.28
CA TYR A 51 -4.68 -5.38 1.55
C TYR A 51 -3.54 -6.02 0.76
N HIS A 52 -3.65 -7.33 0.51
CA HIS A 52 -2.63 -8.07 -0.23
C HIS A 52 -2.36 -7.45 -1.60
N ASP A 53 -1.12 -7.56 -2.05
CA ASP A 53 -0.72 -7.13 -3.37
C ASP A 53 -1.60 -7.76 -4.46
N MET A 54 -1.76 -7.04 -5.57
CA MET A 54 -2.59 -7.42 -6.72
C MET A 54 -4.10 -7.40 -6.49
N THR A 55 -4.55 -7.07 -5.28
CA THR A 55 -5.96 -6.75 -5.01
C THR A 55 -6.41 -5.57 -5.88
N PRO A 56 -7.60 -5.62 -6.53
CA PRO A 56 -8.10 -4.49 -7.31
C PRO A 56 -8.37 -3.26 -6.44
N CYS A 57 -8.02 -2.08 -6.95
CA CYS A 57 -8.27 -0.79 -6.30
C CYS A 57 -8.69 0.27 -7.34
N ASP A 58 -9.26 1.37 -6.86
CA ASP A 58 -9.72 2.47 -7.70
C ASP A 58 -8.58 3.46 -7.94
N TYR A 59 -7.86 3.31 -9.06
CA TYR A 59 -6.83 4.28 -9.45
C TYR A 59 -7.45 5.51 -10.11
N THR A 60 -8.37 5.31 -11.06
CA THR A 60 -9.16 6.38 -11.69
C THR A 60 -10.65 6.31 -11.32
N GLY A 61 -11.01 5.64 -10.22
CA GLY A 61 -12.40 5.48 -9.79
C GLY A 61 -13.17 4.35 -10.50
N THR A 62 -12.48 3.45 -11.22
CA THR A 62 -13.11 2.38 -12.01
C THR A 62 -12.53 0.99 -11.77
N ARG A 63 -12.01 0.73 -10.57
CA ARG A 63 -11.32 -0.52 -10.16
C ARG A 63 -10.23 -0.97 -11.14
N ASP A 64 -9.55 0.00 -11.73
CA ASP A 64 -8.59 -0.15 -12.81
C ASP A 64 -7.14 -0.32 -12.32
N GLY A 65 -6.91 -0.18 -11.01
CA GLY A 65 -5.61 -0.28 -10.37
C GLY A 65 -5.34 -1.61 -9.65
N LYS A 66 -4.13 -1.71 -9.10
CA LYS A 66 -3.64 -2.82 -8.27
C LYS A 66 -2.92 -2.32 -7.02
N CYS A 67 -3.22 -2.93 -5.88
CA CYS A 67 -2.48 -2.67 -4.65
C CYS A 67 -1.06 -3.21 -4.75
N LEU A 68 -0.08 -2.39 -4.39
CA LEU A 68 1.31 -2.78 -4.16
C LEU A 68 1.81 -2.00 -2.94
N ASP A 69 2.27 -2.71 -1.91
CA ASP A 69 2.79 -2.11 -0.67
C ASP A 69 1.83 -1.08 -0.01
N GLY A 70 0.51 -1.30 -0.15
CA GLY A 70 -0.53 -0.42 0.41
C GLY A 70 -0.88 0.80 -0.43
N LEU A 71 -0.29 0.97 -1.62
CA LEU A 71 -0.61 2.03 -2.57
C LEU A 71 -1.37 1.47 -3.77
N CYS A 72 -2.29 2.25 -4.32
CA CYS A 72 -2.99 1.89 -5.55
C CYS A 72 -2.17 2.34 -6.77
N HIS A 73 -1.67 1.39 -7.54
CA HIS A 73 -0.91 1.64 -8.76
C HIS A 73 -1.80 1.48 -10.01
N PRO A 74 -1.52 2.23 -11.09
CA PRO A 74 -2.27 2.09 -12.34
C PRO A 74 -2.11 0.70 -12.93
N GLY A 75 -3.22 0.12 -13.40
CA GLY A 75 -3.22 -1.10 -14.19
C GLY A 75 -3.25 -0.82 -15.70
N PRO A 76 -3.29 -1.86 -16.55
CA PRO A 76 -3.31 -1.71 -18.01
C PRO A 76 -4.50 -0.92 -18.55
N GLN A 77 -5.61 -0.87 -17.79
CA GLN A 77 -6.82 -0.15 -18.16
C GLN A 77 -6.89 1.26 -17.55
N SER A 78 -5.94 1.60 -16.68
CA SER A 78 -5.83 2.94 -16.10
C SER A 78 -5.44 3.92 -17.18
N LYS A 79 -6.35 4.82 -17.50
CA LYS A 79 -6.06 5.96 -18.36
C LYS A 79 -5.66 7.11 -17.47
N ALA A 80 -4.50 7.71 -17.72
CA ALA A 80 -4.15 8.95 -17.05
C ALA A 80 -5.33 9.94 -17.20
N PRO A 81 -5.78 10.62 -16.13
CA PRO A 81 -6.72 11.71 -16.27
C PRO A 81 -6.21 12.67 -17.34
N VAL A 82 -7.01 12.89 -18.38
CA VAL A 82 -6.68 13.86 -19.44
C VAL A 82 -6.97 15.25 -18.85
N GLY A 83 -5.97 15.85 -18.20
CA GLY A 83 -6.09 17.12 -17.44
C GLY A 83 -6.34 16.84 -15.95
N GLU A 84 -5.69 17.51 -15.00
CA GLU A 84 -5.51 18.97 -14.82
C GLU A 84 -4.12 19.31 -14.20
N PRO A 85 -3.66 20.58 -14.24
CA PRO A 85 -2.23 21.00 -14.23
C PRO A 85 -1.37 20.63 -13.02
#